data_AF-A0A2M9LEI3-F1
#
_entry.id   AF-A0A2M9LEI3-F1
#
_cell.length_a   1.000
_cell.length_b   1.000
_cell.length_c   1.000
_cell.angle_alpha   90.00
_cell.angle_beta   90.00
_cell.angle_gamma   90.00
#
_symmetry.space_group_name_H-M   'P 1'
#
loop_
_entity.id
_entity.type
_entity.pdbx_description
1 polymer ?
#
loop_
_entity_poly.entity_id
_entity_poly.type
_entity_poly.pdbx_seq_one_letter_code
_entity_poly.pdbx_strand_id
1 'polypeptide(L)'
;MQEQIRSFVLATLAAMNYDVSQVTSETDLGPAGLDLESLALADLAVQVEEEYGIRFELDDMESTALMTIDEFSAEVADRIAKSSVGTA
;
A
#
# COMPACT_ATOMS: atom_id res chain seq x y z
N MET A 1 -3.22 7.88 10.31
CA MET A 1 -3.06 6.50 9.81
C MET A 1 -2.90 6.49 8.31
N GLN A 2 -3.87 6.95 7.52
CA GLN A 2 -3.74 7.00 6.05
C GLN A 2 -2.47 7.74 5.58
N GLU A 3 -2.17 8.93 6.12
CA GLU A 3 -0.92 9.66 5.80
C GLU A 3 0.36 8.90 6.18
N GLN A 4 0.33 8.11 7.26
CA GLN A 4 1.49 7.31 7.68
C GLN A 4 1.72 6.14 6.74
N ILE A 5 0.65 5.45 6.34
CA ILE A 5 0.69 4.36 5.36
C ILE A 5 1.17 4.90 4.02
N ARG A 6 0.63 6.02 3.56
CA ARG A 6 1.10 6.68 2.35
C ARG A 6 2.58 7.00 2.43
N SER A 7 3.02 7.62 3.53
CA SER A 7 4.44 7.96 3.72
C SER A 7 5.33 6.71 3.75
N PHE A 8 4.84 5.59 4.30
CA PHE A 8 5.52 4.30 4.29
C PHE A 8 5.65 3.74 2.88
N VAL A 9 4.54 3.68 2.13
CA VAL A 9 4.53 3.23 0.73
C VAL A 9 5.52 4.04 -0.09
N LEU A 10 5.48 5.37 0.00
CA LEU A 10 6.42 6.24 -0.71
C LEU A 10 7.88 6.00 -0.28
N ALA A 11 8.14 5.70 1.00
CA ALA A 11 9.48 5.37 1.47
C ALA A 11 9.99 4.03 0.91
N THR A 12 9.14 3.00 0.89
CA THR A 12 9.47 1.68 0.31
C THR A 12 9.72 1.78 -1.19
N LEU A 13 8.88 2.54 -1.90
CA LEU A 13 9.07 2.84 -3.33
C LEU A 13 10.35 3.62 -3.61
N ALA A 14 10.64 4.66 -2.81
CA ALA A 14 11.89 5.40 -2.92
C ALA A 14 13.12 4.51 -2.68
N ALA A 15 13.03 3.57 -1.73
CA ALA A 15 14.08 2.59 -1.47
C ALA A 15 14.30 1.63 -2.66
N MET A 16 13.23 1.34 -3.42
CA MET A 16 13.25 0.59 -4.67
C MET A 16 13.63 1.43 -5.91
N ASN A 17 14.09 2.67 -5.72
CA ASN A 17 14.52 3.58 -6.79
C ASN A 17 13.36 4.08 -7.69
N TYR A 18 12.12 4.07 -7.19
CA TYR A 18 10.97 4.68 -7.87
C TYR A 18 10.91 6.19 -7.61
N ASP A 19 10.47 6.96 -8.60
CA ASP A 19 10.22 8.39 -8.42
C ASP A 19 8.90 8.62 -7.67
N VAL A 20 9.02 8.89 -6.39
CA VAL A 20 7.87 9.24 -5.52
C VAL A 20 7.66 10.73 -5.34
N SER A 21 8.51 11.55 -5.97
CA SER A 21 8.49 13.00 -5.81
C SER A 21 7.28 13.65 -6.47
N GLN A 22 6.80 13.06 -7.57
CA GLN A 22 5.60 13.52 -8.29
C GLN A 22 4.32 12.76 -7.91
N VAL A 23 4.42 11.83 -6.97
CA VAL A 23 3.33 10.93 -6.62
C VAL A 23 2.30 11.63 -5.73
N THR A 24 1.07 11.70 -6.23
CA THR A 24 -0.07 12.32 -5.56
C THR A 24 -1.03 11.26 -5.02
N SER A 25 -2.01 11.69 -4.22
CA SER A 25 -3.10 10.82 -3.74
C SER A 25 -3.86 10.15 -4.90
N GLU A 26 -3.97 10.84 -6.03
CA GLU A 26 -4.70 10.39 -7.22
C GLU A 26 -3.84 9.51 -8.15
N THR A 27 -2.60 9.21 -7.76
CA THR A 27 -1.71 8.36 -8.56
C THR A 27 -2.09 6.89 -8.37
N ASP A 28 -2.27 6.16 -9.47
CA ASP A 28 -2.49 4.71 -9.47
C ASP A 28 -1.26 3.96 -8.96
N LEU A 29 -1.48 2.92 -8.15
CA LEU A 29 -0.44 2.00 -7.71
C LEU A 29 -0.03 0.99 -8.79
N GLY A 30 -0.90 0.70 -9.75
CA GLY A 30 -0.65 -0.29 -10.79
C GLY A 30 0.19 0.21 -11.98
N PRO A 31 0.22 -0.60 -13.07
CA PRO A 31 0.88 -0.28 -14.33
C PRO A 31 0.43 1.02 -15.00
N ALA A 32 -0.74 1.55 -14.61
CA ALA A 32 -1.26 2.81 -15.13
C ALA A 32 -0.64 4.06 -14.47
N GLY A 33 0.01 3.93 -13.32
CA GLY A 33 0.58 5.04 -12.55
C GLY A 33 2.04 4.80 -12.18
N LEU A 34 2.25 4.24 -10.99
CA LEU A 34 3.58 3.96 -10.44
C LEU A 34 4.32 2.81 -11.13
N ASP A 35 3.64 2.06 -11.99
CA ASP A 35 4.18 0.89 -12.68
C ASP A 35 4.76 -0.16 -11.73
N LEU A 36 4.04 -0.43 -10.64
CA LEU A 36 4.47 -1.47 -9.70
C LEU A 36 4.36 -2.83 -10.35
N GLU A 37 5.52 -3.39 -10.67
CA GLU A 37 5.64 -4.78 -11.07
C GLU A 37 5.10 -5.69 -9.95
N SER A 38 4.59 -6.88 -10.32
CA SER A 38 4.06 -7.85 -9.35
C SER A 38 5.04 -8.17 -8.21
N LEU A 39 6.34 -8.03 -8.47
CA LEU A 39 7.42 -8.16 -7.48
C LEU A 39 7.46 -6.99 -6.47
N ALA A 40 7.34 -5.75 -6.94
CA ALA A 40 7.32 -4.56 -6.10
C ALA A 40 6.05 -4.50 -5.24
N LEU A 41 4.91 -4.90 -5.81
CA LEU A 41 3.64 -5.03 -5.07
C LEU A 41 3.72 -6.10 -3.98
N ALA A 42 4.29 -7.27 -4.29
CA ALA A 42 4.47 -8.33 -3.31
C ALA A 42 5.43 -7.92 -2.18
N ASP A 43 6.55 -7.26 -2.49
CA ASP A 43 7.50 -6.78 -1.47
C ASP A 43 6.86 -5.69 -0.59
N LEU A 44 6.16 -4.73 -1.21
CA LEU A 44 5.42 -3.70 -0.49
C LEU A 44 4.35 -4.32 0.43
N ALA A 45 3.58 -5.29 -0.04
CA ALA A 45 2.58 -5.95 0.75
C ALA A 45 3.21 -6.64 1.98
N VAL A 46 4.29 -7.42 1.80
CA VAL A 46 5.01 -8.07 2.90
C VAL A 46 5.51 -7.05 3.92
N GLN A 47 6.10 -5.94 3.47
CA GLN A 47 6.58 -4.86 4.33
C GLN A 47 5.44 -4.23 5.14
N VAL A 48 4.29 -3.95 4.51
CA VAL A 48 3.10 -3.41 5.18
C VAL A 48 2.50 -4.43 6.15
N GLU A 49 2.46 -5.71 5.79
CA GLU A 49 2.00 -6.80 6.67
C GLU A 49 2.85 -6.91 7.93
N GLU A 50 4.19 -6.83 7.80
CA GLU A 50 5.12 -6.90 8.94
C GLU A 50 5.08 -5.64 9.81
N GLU A 51 5.03 -4.44 9.21
CA GLU A 51 5.01 -3.16 9.93
C GLU A 51 3.69 -2.97 10.72
N TYR A 52 2.56 -3.33 10.10
CA TYR A 52 1.23 -3.07 10.68
C TYR A 52 0.53 -4.30 11.25
N GLY A 53 1.10 -5.50 11.10
CA GLY A 53 0.52 -6.74 11.59
C GLY A 53 -0.81 -7.11 10.91
N ILE A 54 -0.97 -6.73 9.65
CA ILE A 54 -2.14 -7.09 8.83
C ILE A 54 -1.77 -8.20 7.85
N ARG A 55 -2.77 -8.77 7.14
CA ARG A 55 -2.52 -9.72 6.05
C ARG A 55 -3.06 -9.23 4.71
N PHE A 56 -2.27 -9.28 3.66
CA PHE A 56 -2.63 -9.27 2.24
C PHE A 56 -3.37 -10.54 1.82
N GLU A 57 -4.63 -10.50 1.38
CA GLU A 57 -5.14 -11.57 0.52
C GLU A 57 -4.74 -11.30 -0.93
N LEU A 58 -4.60 -12.36 -1.73
CA LEU A 58 -4.24 -12.23 -3.15
C LEU A 58 -5.25 -11.37 -3.92
N ASP A 59 -6.53 -11.47 -3.56
CA ASP A 59 -7.63 -10.67 -4.12
C ASP A 59 -7.51 -9.18 -3.73
N ASP A 60 -7.01 -8.87 -2.52
CA ASP A 60 -6.71 -7.50 -2.09
C ASP A 60 -5.55 -6.93 -2.93
N MET A 61 -4.53 -7.74 -3.28
CA MET A 61 -3.40 -7.27 -4.10
C MET A 61 -3.81 -6.94 -5.55
N GLU A 62 -4.69 -7.77 -6.13
CA GLU A 62 -5.25 -7.52 -7.46
C GLU A 62 -6.10 -6.24 -7.48
N SER A 63 -6.91 -6.03 -6.44
CA SER A 63 -7.73 -4.82 -6.27
C SER A 63 -6.88 -3.57 -5.98
N THR A 64 -5.85 -3.72 -5.14
CA THR A 64 -4.89 -2.68 -4.79
C THR A 64 -4.17 -2.13 -6.03
N ALA A 65 -3.80 -3.00 -6.97
CA ALA A 65 -3.15 -2.60 -8.21
C ALA A 65 -4.06 -1.78 -9.13
N LEU A 66 -5.38 -1.82 -8.92
CA LEU A 66 -6.38 -1.06 -9.67
C LEU A 66 -6.83 0.22 -8.95
N MET A 67 -6.27 0.50 -7.77
CA MET A 67 -6.62 1.62 -6.91
C MET A 67 -5.56 2.71 -6.90
N THR A 68 -6.00 3.92 -6.51
CA THR A 68 -5.11 5.04 -6.23
C THR A 68 -4.41 4.88 -4.89
N ILE A 69 -3.30 5.62 -4.68
CA ILE A 69 -2.58 5.64 -3.40
C ILE A 69 -3.48 6.06 -2.24
N ASP A 70 -4.41 6.98 -2.48
CA ASP A 70 -5.36 7.41 -1.45
C ASP A 70 -6.28 6.25 -1.03
N GLU A 71 -6.86 5.56 -2.03
CA GLU A 71 -7.74 4.41 -1.83
C GLU A 71 -7.03 3.26 -1.13
N PHE A 72 -5.83 2.88 -1.59
CA PHE A 72 -5.03 1.86 -0.91
C PHE A 72 -4.70 2.27 0.52
N SER A 73 -4.21 3.48 0.74
CA SER A 73 -3.86 3.93 2.09
C SER A 73 -5.08 3.96 3.01
N ALA A 74 -6.27 4.26 2.48
CA ALA A 74 -7.52 4.24 3.23
C ALA A 74 -7.95 2.80 3.55
N GLU A 75 -7.84 1.89 2.59
CA GLU A 75 -8.16 0.47 2.77
C GLU A 75 -7.25 -0.18 3.82
N VAL A 76 -5.94 0.06 3.74
CA VAL A 76 -4.97 -0.38 4.74
C VAL A 76 -5.29 0.20 6.11
N ALA A 77 -5.63 1.48 6.19
CA ALA A 77 -6.00 2.11 7.46
C ALA A 77 -7.26 1.46 8.07
N ASP A 78 -8.26 1.18 7.25
CA ASP A 78 -9.50 0.49 7.66
C ASP A 78 -9.21 -0.95 8.10
N ARG A 79 -8.34 -1.67 7.38
CA ARG A 79 -7.91 -3.03 7.72
C ARG A 79 -7.12 -3.08 9.02
N ILE A 80 -6.24 -2.11 9.27
CA ILE A 80 -5.54 -1.98 10.57
C ILE A 80 -6.54 -1.70 11.68
N ALA A 81 -7.51 -0.80 11.46
CA ALA A 81 -8.55 -0.51 12.45
C ALA A 81 -9.41 -1.77 12.76
N LYS A 82 -9.72 -2.58 11.74
CA LYS A 82 -10.44 -3.85 11.87
C LYS A 82 -9.60 -4.97 12.50
N SER A 83 -8.31 -5.03 12.21
CA SER A 83 -7.39 -6.01 12.80
C SER A 83 -7.12 -5.70 14.27
N SER A 84 -6.99 -4.41 14.62
CA SER A 84 -6.77 -3.95 16.00
C SER A 84 -7.98 -4.13 16.93
N VAL A 85 -9.20 -4.32 16.42
CA VAL A 85 -10.39 -4.57 17.26
C VAL A 85 -10.56 -6.06 17.64
N GLY A 86 -9.64 -6.93 17.21
CA GLY A 86 -9.66 -8.37 17.46
C GLY A 86 -9.04 -8.86 18.78
N THR A 87 -8.90 -8.02 19.81
CA THR A 87 -8.48 -8.45 21.16
C THR A 87 -9.33 -7.79 22.25
N ALA A 88 -10.46 -8.41 22.56
CA ALA A 88 -11.20 -8.22 23.81
C ALA A 88 -11.82 -9.54 24.26
#